data_AF-A0A838J2Z6-F1
#
_entry.id   AF-A0A838J2Z6-F1
#
_cell.length_a   1.000
_cell.length_b   1.000
_cell.length_c   1.000
_cell.angle_alpha   90.00
_cell.angle_beta   90.00
_cell.angle_gamma   90.00
#
_symmetry.space_group_name_H-M   'P 1'
#
loop_
_entity.id
_entity.type
_entity.pdbx_description
1 polymer ?
#
loop_
_entity_poly.entity_id
_entity_poly.type
_entity_poly.pdbx_seq_one_letter_code
_entity_poly.pdbx_strand_id
1 'polypeptide(L)' 'MQNNSEVARLKERIEQECQAMYSALNGYAVVSNHDVINHRYDMIGDYQQQLEALVGSTEAARITVETYQKTIK' A
#
# COMPACT_ATOMS: atom_id res chain seq x y z
N MET A 1 -7.97 -28.80 -3.00
CA MET A 1 -7.82 -27.79 -4.06
C MET A 1 -8.66 -26.52 -3.79
N GLN A 2 -8.89 -26.13 -2.52
CA GLN A 2 -9.66 -24.93 -2.15
C GLN A 2 -8.82 -23.64 -2.04
N ASN A 3 -7.52 -23.76 -1.77
CA ASN A 3 -6.64 -22.61 -1.53
C ASN A 3 -6.43 -21.69 -2.75
N ASN A 4 -6.39 -22.23 -3.97
CA ASN A 4 -6.09 -21.43 -5.16
C ASN A 4 -7.22 -20.49 -5.57
N SER A 5 -8.48 -20.85 -5.28
CA SER A 5 -9.64 -20.02 -5.60
C SER A 5 -9.75 -18.83 -4.65
N GLU A 6 -9.42 -19.02 -3.38
CA GLU A 6 -9.45 -17.97 -2.37
C GLU A 6 -8.30 -16.97 -2.55
N VAL A 7 -7.12 -17.48 -2.91
CA VAL A 7 -5.96 -16.66 -3.31
C VAL A 7 -6.26 -15.84 -4.56
N ALA A 8 -6.92 -16.42 -5.57
CA ALA A 8 -7.31 -15.68 -6.77
C ALA A 8 -8.28 -14.54 -6.44
N ARG A 9 -9.25 -14.80 -5.56
CA ARG A 9 -10.24 -13.81 -5.14
C ARG A 9 -9.63 -12.67 -4.32
N LEU A 10 -8.64 -12.98 -3.48
CA LEU A 10 -7.89 -11.96 -2.73
C LEU A 10 -7.04 -11.09 -3.64
N LYS A 11 -6.38 -11.67 -4.65
CA LYS A 11 -5.63 -10.92 -5.66
C LYS A 11 -6.51 -9.95 -6.44
N GLU A 12 -7.68 -10.41 -6.87
CA GLU A 12 -8.61 -9.60 -7.64
C GLU A 12 -9.14 -8.39 -6.82
N ARG A 13 -9.36 -8.58 -5.51
CA ARG A 13 -9.70 -7.46 -4.61
C ARG A 13 -8.57 -6.46 -4.47
N ILE A 14 -7.33 -6.93 -4.31
CA ILE A 14 -6.15 -6.06 -4.20
C ILE A 14 -5.96 -5.24 -5.49
N GLU A 15 -6.15 -5.85 -6.66
CA GLU A 15 -6.09 -5.15 -7.94
C GLU A 15 -7.16 -4.06 -8.06
N GLN A 16 -8.39 -4.34 -7.60
CA GLN A 16 -9.47 -3.35 -7.60
C GLN A 16 -9.17 -2.14 -6.72
N GLU A 17 -8.62 -2.35 -5.51
CA GLU A 17 -8.23 -1.28 -4.60
C GLU A 17 -7.07 -0.44 -5.17
N CYS A 18 -6.07 -1.08 -5.76
CA CYS A 18 -4.97 -0.40 -6.43
C CYS A 18 -5.46 0.46 -7.61
N GLN A 19 -6.39 -0.07 -8.42
CA GLN A 19 -6.95 0.67 -9.56
C GLN A 19 -7.79 1.86 -9.10
N ALA A 20 -8.57 1.70 -8.02
CA ALA A 20 -9.33 2.79 -7.41
C ALA A 20 -8.39 3.88 -6.85
N MET A 21 -7.31 3.50 -6.17
CA MET A 21 -6.29 4.43 -5.69
C MET A 21 -5.58 5.18 -6.82
N TYR A 22 -5.15 4.48 -7.86
CA TYR A 22 -4.53 5.09 -9.03
C TYR A 22 -5.46 6.09 -9.71
N SER A 23 -6.75 5.76 -9.80
CA SER A 23 -7.77 6.64 -10.39
C SER A 23 -8.10 7.84 -9.49
N ALA A 24 -8.02 7.68 -8.17
CA ALA A 24 -8.18 8.77 -7.21
C ALA A 24 -6.98 9.72 -7.18
N LEU A 25 -5.75 9.20 -7.37
CA LEU A 25 -4.50 9.97 -7.41
C LEU A 25 -4.28 10.70 -8.74
N ASN A 26 -4.69 10.07 -9.85
CA ASN A 26 -4.55 10.64 -11.21
C ASN A 26 -5.84 11.26 -11.74
N GLY A 27 -6.92 11.22 -10.93
CA GLY A 27 -8.17 11.91 -11.21
C GLY A 27 -7.99 13.43 -11.13
N TYR A 28 -8.76 14.16 -11.91
CA TYR A 28 -8.68 15.61 -12.17
C TYR A 28 -8.94 16.54 -10.95
N ALA A 29 -8.83 16.03 -9.72
CA ALA A 29 -8.87 16.83 -8.49
C ALA A 29 -7.43 17.23 -8.13
N VAL A 30 -6.95 18.28 -8.81
CA VAL A 30 -5.73 19.02 -8.50
C VAL A 30 -5.90 19.72 -7.15
N VAL A 31 -5.79 18.95 -6.08
CA VAL A 31 -5.21 19.24 -4.77
C VAL A 31 -5.46 17.99 -3.93
N SER A 32 -4.56 17.01 -3.98
CA SER A 32 -4.48 16.07 -2.85
C SER A 32 -4.14 16.92 -1.63
N ASN A 33 -5.16 17.21 -0.81
CA ASN A 33 -4.98 17.97 0.42
C ASN A 33 -3.81 17.33 1.17
N HIS A 34 -2.80 18.12 1.56
CA HIS A 34 -1.60 17.62 2.23
C HIS A 34 -1.96 16.70 3.40
N ASP A 35 -3.11 16.90 4.04
CA ASP A 35 -3.70 16.03 5.06
C ASP A 35 -3.89 14.58 4.60
N VAL A 36 -4.34 14.36 3.36
CA VAL A 36 -4.52 13.01 2.78
C VAL A 36 -3.18 12.34 2.55
N ILE A 37 -2.18 13.09 2.09
CA ILE A 37 -0.82 12.59 1.90
C ILE A 37 -0.18 12.28 3.26
N ASN A 38 -0.30 13.18 4.23
CA ASN A 38 0.21 13.00 5.59
C ASN A 38 -0.43 11.80 6.27
N HIS A 39 -1.76 11.65 6.19
CA HIS A 39 -2.46 10.49 6.74
C HIS A 39 -1.97 9.17 6.10
N ARG A 40 -1.71 9.18 4.79
CA ARG A 40 -1.14 8.00 4.10
C ARG A 40 0.27 7.69 4.59
N TYR A 41 1.08 8.70 4.87
CA TYR A 41 2.41 8.54 5.45
C TYR A 41 2.37 8.02 6.90
N ASP A 42 1.46 8.52 7.72
CA ASP A 42 1.27 8.05 9.10
C ASP A 42 0.89 6.56 9.11
N MET A 43 -0.03 6.15 8.23
CA MET A 43 -0.40 4.74 8.08
C MET A 43 0.78 3.87 7.63
N ILE A 44 1.65 4.37 6.75
CA ILE A 44 2.87 3.66 6.34
C ILE A 44 3.83 3.49 7.54
N GLY A 45 3.95 4.50 8.40
CA GLY A 45 4.72 4.42 9.64
C GLY A 45 4.19 3.35 10.59
N ASP A 46 2.88 3.30 10.80
CA ASP A 46 2.22 2.29 11.64
C ASP A 46 2.42 0.87 11.10
N TYR A 47 2.36 0.70 9.77
CA TYR A 47 2.62 -0.58 9.13
C TYR A 47 4.10 -0.97 9.18
N GLN A 48 5.00 -0.01 9.04
CA GLN A 48 6.43 -0.24 9.22
C GLN A 48 6.70 -0.74 10.65
N GLN A 49 6.15 -0.09 11.67
CA GLN A 49 6.34 -0.49 13.07
C GLN A 49 5.82 -1.91 13.36
N GLN A 50 4.70 -2.29 12.76
CA GLN A 50 4.19 -3.67 12.83
C GLN A 50 5.10 -4.67 12.08
N LEU A 51 5.68 -4.26 10.95
CA LEU A 51 6.69 -5.05 10.23
C LEU A 51 7.97 -5.20 11.06
N GLU A 52 8.44 -4.16 11.75
CA GLU A 52 9.64 -4.25 12.59
C GLU A 52 9.51 -5.32 13.67
N ALA A 53 8.31 -5.44 14.26
CA ALA A 53 8.01 -6.47 15.26
C ALA A 53 8.02 -7.90 14.69
N LEU A 54 7.85 -8.08 13.38
CA LEU A 54 7.74 -9.39 12.73
C LEU A 54 9.02 -9.82 12.01
N VAL A 55 9.72 -8.89 11.35
CA VAL A 55 10.87 -9.19 10.48
C VAL A 55 12.16 -8.46 10.89
N GLY A 56 12.10 -7.61 11.92
CA GLY A 56 13.20 -6.74 12.33
C GLY A 56 13.25 -5.45 11.51
N SER A 57 13.81 -4.39 12.11
CA SER A 57 13.78 -3.03 11.58
C SER A 57 14.39 -2.89 10.19
N THR A 58 15.51 -3.55 9.93
CA THR A 58 16.20 -3.49 8.63
C THR A 58 15.34 -4.04 7.49
N GLU A 59 14.67 -5.17 7.72
CA GLU A 59 13.88 -5.82 6.69
C GLU A 59 12.52 -5.15 6.51
N ALA A 60 11.94 -4.65 7.60
CA ALA A 60 10.77 -3.79 7.56
C ALA A 60 11.01 -2.53 6.71
N ALA A 61 12.13 -1.82 6.93
CA ALA A 61 12.49 -0.64 6.16
C ALA A 61 12.68 -0.94 4.66
N ARG A 62 13.34 -2.07 4.34
CA ARG A 62 13.53 -2.52 2.95
C ARG A 62 12.19 -2.76 2.25
N ILE A 63 11.28 -3.48 2.90
CA ILE A 63 9.94 -3.78 2.39
C ILE A 63 9.13 -2.49 2.17
N THR A 64 9.17 -1.55 3.12
CA THR A 64 8.47 -0.27 3.01
C THR A 64 8.96 0.56 1.81
N VAL A 65 10.27 0.69 1.64
CA VAL A 65 10.86 1.46 0.53
C VAL A 65 10.59 0.82 -0.83
N GLU A 66 10.76 -0.50 -0.95
CA GLU A 66 10.48 -1.23 -2.20
C GLU A 66 9.01 -1.14 -2.62
N THR A 67 8.11 -1.15 -1.63
CA THR A 67 6.67 -1.02 -1.88
C THR A 67 6.33 0.38 -2.36
N TYR A 68 6.85 1.42 -1.69
CA TYR A 68 6.63 2.82 -2.07
C TYR A 68 7.13 3.13 -3.51
N GLN A 69 8.32 2.65 -3.86
CA GLN A 69 8.90 2.85 -5.20
C GLN A 69 8.12 2.16 -6.32
N LYS A 70 7.47 1.03 -6.03
CA LYS A 70 6.63 0.32 -7.01
C LYS A 70 5.31 1.03 -7.30
N THR A 71 4.76 1.75 -6.32
CA THR A 71 3.40 2.32 -6.41
C THR A 71 3.38 3.73 -6.99
N ILE A 72 4.48 4.49 -6.91
CA ILE A 72 4.58 5.89 -7.37
C ILE A 72 5.32 5.98 -8.73
N LYS A 73 5.14 4.97 -9.58
CA LYS A 73 5.73 4.95 -10.92
C LYS A 73 4.70 5.18 -12.01
#